data_AF-L5JTA9-F1
#
_entry.id   AF-L5JTA9-F1
#
_cell.length_a   1.000
_cell.length_b   1.000
_cell.length_c   1.000
_cell.angle_alpha   90.00
_cell.angle_beta   90.00
_cell.angle_gamma   90.00
#
_symmetry.space_group_name_H-M   'P 1'
#
loop_
_entity.id
_entity.type
_entity.pdbx_description
1 polymer ?
#
loop_
_entity_poly.entity_id
_entity_poly.type
_entity_poly.pdbx_seq_one_letter_code
_entity_poly.pdbx_strand_id
1 'polypeptide(L)'
;MIVIEVANLPKDYKITLKYVPGMDILPSHCWINEMVEQLSVSLTDLLDKFSKISEGLSNYSIIDKLGKIVDDLVECMEGHTFENIKKSPKSLESKLFTPEEFFRIFNRSIDAFKDLDMVSSKTSECVVSSTLSPEKDSRVSVTKPFMLPPVAASSLRNDSSSSNSKYTYLI
;
A
#
# COMPACT_ATOMS: atom_id res chain seq x y z
N MET A 1 -24.66 5.74 -2.74
CA MET A 1 -24.66 4.31 -2.36
C MET A 1 -25.28 3.52 -3.49
N ILE A 2 -24.51 2.68 -4.19
CA ILE A 2 -25.09 1.72 -5.14
C ILE A 2 -25.87 0.72 -4.29
N VAL A 3 -27.16 0.99 -4.06
CA VAL A 3 -28.12 0.05 -3.49
C VAL A 3 -28.67 -0.82 -4.63
N ILE A 4 -27.78 -1.31 -5.48
CA ILE A 4 -28.15 -2.38 -6.41
C ILE A 4 -27.93 -3.63 -5.57
N GLU A 5 -29.05 -4.18 -5.08
CA GLU A 5 -29.16 -5.53 -4.57
C GLU A 5 -28.13 -6.41 -5.27
N VAL A 6 -27.11 -6.81 -4.53
CA VAL A 6 -25.82 -7.36 -4.99
C VAL A 6 -26.02 -8.39 -6.10
N ALA A 7 -26.02 -7.95 -7.36
CA ALA A 7 -26.16 -8.72 -8.61
C ALA A 7 -26.90 -10.07 -8.49
N ASN A 8 -28.00 -10.17 -7.73
CA ASN A 8 -28.64 -11.43 -7.33
C ASN A 8 -27.67 -12.61 -7.10
N LEU A 9 -26.52 -12.36 -6.46
CA LEU A 9 -25.48 -13.37 -6.23
C LEU A 9 -25.81 -14.20 -4.98
N PRO A 10 -25.52 -15.52 -4.98
CA PRO A 10 -25.58 -16.32 -3.76
C PRO A 10 -24.68 -15.71 -2.68
N LYS A 11 -25.18 -15.60 -1.44
CA LYS A 11 -24.46 -14.94 -0.33
C LYS A 11 -23.13 -15.63 0.02
N ASP A 12 -23.06 -16.93 -0.20
CA ASP A 12 -21.91 -17.79 0.04
C ASP A 12 -20.93 -17.86 -1.13
N TYR A 13 -21.29 -17.31 -2.30
CA TYR A 13 -20.41 -17.20 -3.45
C TYR A 13 -19.13 -16.44 -3.09
N LYS A 14 -18.00 -16.83 -3.68
CA LYS A 14 -16.69 -16.23 -3.41
C LYS A 14 -16.14 -15.56 -4.65
N ILE A 15 -15.92 -14.25 -4.54
CA ILE A 15 -15.26 -13.43 -5.54
C ILE A 15 -13.79 -13.31 -5.15
N THR A 16 -12.92 -13.68 -6.06
CA THR A 16 -11.47 -13.49 -5.90
C THR A 16 -11.13 -12.04 -6.16
N LEU A 17 -10.34 -11.42 -5.29
CA LEU A 17 -9.79 -10.09 -5.49
C LEU A 17 -8.38 -10.04 -4.93
N LYS A 18 -7.43 -9.54 -5.73
CA LYS A 18 -6.09 -9.19 -5.25
C LYS A 18 -6.19 -7.89 -4.46
N TYR A 19 -6.25 -8.01 -3.14
CA TYR A 19 -6.51 -6.90 -2.25
C TYR A 19 -5.23 -6.13 -1.93
N VAL A 20 -5.27 -4.80 -2.01
CA VAL A 20 -4.14 -3.94 -1.66
C VAL A 20 -4.06 -3.77 -0.13
N PRO A 21 -2.99 -4.25 0.54
CA PRO A 21 -2.85 -4.10 1.98
C PRO A 21 -2.81 -2.64 2.41
N GLY A 22 -3.49 -2.30 3.50
CA GLY A 22 -3.51 -0.96 4.05
C GLY A 22 -4.52 -0.01 3.42
N MET A 23 -5.39 -0.48 2.51
CA MET A 23 -6.51 0.31 1.98
C MET A 23 -7.40 0.88 3.10
N ASP A 24 -7.48 0.21 4.24
CA ASP A 24 -8.22 0.62 5.43
C ASP A 24 -7.61 1.79 6.20
N ILE A 25 -6.29 1.97 6.13
CA ILE A 25 -5.53 2.93 6.95
C ILE A 25 -4.77 3.99 6.14
N LEU A 26 -4.43 3.68 4.88
CA LEU A 26 -3.64 4.56 4.03
C LEU A 26 -4.54 5.54 3.26
N PRO A 27 -4.03 6.74 2.95
CA PRO A 27 -4.67 7.66 2.02
C PRO A 27 -4.99 7.01 0.66
N SER A 28 -6.05 7.48 0.00
CA SER A 28 -6.55 6.89 -1.25
C SER A 28 -5.50 6.86 -2.36
N HIS A 29 -4.70 7.92 -2.52
CA HIS A 29 -3.65 7.99 -3.54
C HIS A 29 -2.59 6.88 -3.39
N CYS A 30 -2.48 6.21 -2.25
CA CYS A 30 -1.52 5.13 -2.04
C CYS A 30 -1.93 3.78 -2.62
N TRP A 31 -3.23 3.57 -2.87
CA TRP A 31 -3.75 2.25 -3.23
C TRP A 31 -4.76 2.29 -4.37
N ILE A 32 -5.36 3.45 -4.68
CA ILE A 32 -6.48 3.52 -5.60
C ILE A 32 -6.12 3.06 -7.02
N ASN A 33 -4.93 3.41 -7.53
CA ASN A 33 -4.47 2.99 -8.86
C ASN A 33 -4.46 1.46 -9.00
N GLU A 34 -3.79 0.77 -8.08
CA GLU A 34 -3.73 -0.68 -8.08
C GLU A 34 -5.11 -1.29 -7.82
N MET A 35 -5.91 -0.68 -6.94
CA MET A 35 -7.20 -1.25 -6.56
C MET A 35 -8.23 -1.19 -7.69
N VAL A 36 -8.24 -0.14 -8.51
CA VAL A 36 -9.15 -0.07 -9.67
C VAL A 36 -8.77 -1.10 -10.74
N GLU A 37 -7.47 -1.32 -10.97
CA GLU A 37 -6.99 -2.38 -11.88
C GLU A 37 -7.45 -3.77 -11.41
N GLN A 38 -7.27 -4.10 -10.12
CA GLN A 38 -7.67 -5.41 -9.59
C GLN A 38 -9.20 -5.60 -9.55
N LEU A 39 -9.98 -4.52 -9.38
CA LEU A 39 -11.44 -4.56 -9.48
C LEU A 39 -11.90 -4.85 -10.92
N SER A 40 -11.28 -4.23 -11.93
CA SER A 40 -11.59 -4.50 -13.35
C SER A 40 -11.38 -5.97 -13.69
N VAL A 41 -10.23 -6.54 -13.30
CA VAL A 41 -9.94 -7.98 -13.50
C VAL A 41 -11.00 -8.86 -12.83
N SER A 42 -11.32 -8.58 -11.57
CA SER A 42 -12.27 -9.39 -10.80
C SER A 42 -13.70 -9.32 -11.35
N LEU A 43 -14.12 -8.15 -11.87
CA LEU A 43 -15.42 -7.97 -12.51
C LEU A 43 -15.49 -8.68 -13.86
N THR A 44 -14.40 -8.68 -14.62
CA THR A 44 -14.28 -9.42 -15.89
C THR A 44 -14.41 -10.92 -15.65
N ASP A 45 -13.65 -11.46 -14.69
CA ASP A 45 -13.72 -12.88 -14.29
C ASP A 45 -15.12 -13.27 -13.77
N LEU A 46 -15.80 -12.33 -13.11
CA LEU A 46 -17.17 -12.53 -12.63
C LEU A 46 -18.18 -12.52 -13.79
N LEU A 47 -18.01 -11.62 -14.75
CA LEU A 47 -18.88 -11.48 -15.92
C LEU A 47 -18.92 -12.77 -16.75
N ASP A 48 -17.77 -13.41 -16.92
CA ASP A 48 -17.61 -14.67 -17.67
C ASP A 48 -18.41 -15.85 -17.11
N LYS A 49 -18.85 -15.74 -15.84
CA LYS A 49 -19.69 -16.77 -15.19
C LYS A 49 -21.17 -16.63 -15.52
N PHE A 50 -21.57 -15.51 -16.12
CA PHE A 50 -22.95 -15.25 -16.50
C PHE A 50 -23.14 -15.35 -17.99
N SER A 51 -24.21 -16.05 -18.40
CA SER A 51 -24.62 -16.03 -19.80
C SER A 51 -25.21 -14.65 -20.15
N LYS A 52 -24.88 -14.18 -21.35
CA LYS A 52 -25.46 -12.96 -21.92
C LYS A 52 -26.91 -13.20 -22.31
N ILE A 53 -27.83 -13.08 -21.35
CA ILE A 53 -29.27 -13.17 -21.58
C ILE A 53 -29.78 -11.74 -21.86
N SER A 54 -30.48 -11.56 -22.97
CA SER A 54 -30.87 -10.25 -23.53
C SER A 54 -32.15 -9.65 -22.94
N GLU A 55 -32.83 -10.34 -22.03
CA GLU A 55 -34.11 -9.90 -21.49
C GLU A 55 -33.97 -9.50 -20.01
N GLY A 56 -34.21 -8.21 -19.72
CA GLY A 56 -34.32 -7.66 -18.36
C GLY A 56 -33.02 -7.21 -17.68
N LEU A 57 -33.14 -6.87 -16.39
CA LEU A 57 -32.02 -6.60 -15.48
C LEU A 57 -31.32 -7.92 -15.12
N SER A 58 -30.42 -8.36 -15.99
CA SER A 58 -29.61 -9.54 -15.76
C SER A 58 -28.33 -9.20 -14.99
N ASN A 59 -27.82 -10.16 -14.22
CA ASN A 59 -26.54 -10.05 -13.52
C ASN A 59 -25.41 -9.70 -14.50
N TYR A 60 -25.43 -10.32 -15.70
CA TYR A 60 -24.51 -9.98 -16.78
C TYR A 60 -24.55 -8.49 -17.12
N SER A 61 -25.74 -7.91 -17.37
CA SER A 61 -25.83 -6.48 -17.74
C SER A 61 -25.40 -5.55 -16.60
N ILE A 62 -25.66 -5.92 -15.35
CA ILE A 62 -25.22 -5.13 -14.18
C ILE A 62 -23.70 -5.17 -14.09
N ILE A 63 -23.10 -6.36 -14.09
CA ILE A 63 -21.65 -6.55 -13.96
C ILE A 63 -20.91 -5.92 -15.14
N ASP A 64 -21.40 -6.04 -16.38
CA ASP A 64 -20.83 -5.40 -17.58
C ASP A 64 -20.79 -3.87 -17.44
N LYS A 65 -21.85 -3.25 -16.92
CA LYS A 65 -21.88 -1.81 -16.67
C LYS A 65 -20.91 -1.40 -15.56
N LEU A 66 -20.82 -2.18 -14.49
CA LEU A 66 -19.87 -1.92 -13.41
C LEU A 66 -18.41 -2.08 -13.88
N GLY A 67 -18.14 -3.08 -14.73
CA GLY A 67 -16.85 -3.28 -15.38
C GLY A 67 -16.43 -2.05 -16.17
N LYS A 68 -17.30 -1.57 -17.07
CA LYS A 68 -17.06 -0.36 -17.86
C LYS A 68 -16.75 0.88 -17.02
N ILE A 69 -17.49 1.08 -15.92
CA ILE A 69 -17.20 2.20 -15.00
C ILE A 69 -15.79 2.08 -14.45
N VAL A 70 -15.35 0.89 -14.05
CA VAL A 70 -13.99 0.70 -13.51
C VAL A 70 -12.94 0.82 -14.60
N ASP A 71 -13.21 0.33 -15.81
CA ASP A 71 -12.29 0.46 -16.95
C ASP A 71 -12.05 1.94 -17.30
N ASP A 72 -13.11 2.76 -17.30
CA ASP A 72 -13.00 4.22 -17.47
C ASP A 72 -12.13 4.86 -16.38
N LEU A 73 -12.20 4.35 -15.13
CA LEU A 73 -11.34 4.81 -14.04
C LEU A 73 -9.88 4.40 -14.24
N VAL A 74 -9.63 3.16 -14.66
CA VAL A 74 -8.27 2.68 -14.98
C VAL A 74 -7.64 3.56 -16.07
N GLU A 75 -8.37 3.81 -17.16
CA GLU A 75 -7.91 4.69 -18.25
C GLU A 75 -7.60 6.10 -17.74
N CYS A 76 -8.46 6.65 -16.88
CA CYS A 76 -8.21 7.96 -16.27
C CYS A 76 -6.91 7.96 -15.44
N MET A 77 -6.64 6.89 -14.69
CA MET A 77 -5.45 6.79 -13.85
C MET A 77 -4.15 6.57 -14.64
N GLU A 78 -4.18 5.86 -15.77
CA GLU A 78 -3.00 5.68 -16.64
C GLU A 78 -2.46 7.00 -17.19
N GLY A 79 -3.33 8.00 -17.41
CA GLY A 79 -2.95 9.36 -17.81
C GLY A 79 -2.33 10.21 -16.70
N HIS A 80 -2.37 9.75 -15.44
CA HIS A 80 -2.05 10.54 -14.26
C HIS A 80 -1.15 9.76 -13.30
N THR A 81 0.17 9.82 -13.52
CA THR A 81 1.15 9.19 -12.64
C THR A 81 1.37 10.00 -11.37
N PHE A 82 1.12 9.38 -10.22
CA PHE A 82 1.51 9.92 -8.93
C PHE A 82 3.01 9.68 -8.73
N GLU A 83 3.84 10.71 -8.89
CA GLU A 83 5.31 10.60 -8.85
C GLU A 83 5.88 10.02 -7.54
N ASN A 84 5.06 9.87 -6.49
CA ASN A 84 5.46 9.37 -5.18
C ASN A 84 5.00 7.94 -4.84
N ILE A 85 4.29 7.25 -5.75
CA ILE A 85 3.91 5.85 -5.50
C ILE A 85 5.08 4.97 -5.93
N LYS A 86 6.00 4.75 -4.99
CA LYS A 86 6.93 3.62 -5.08
C LYS A 86 6.06 2.37 -5.23
N LYS A 87 6.11 1.70 -6.40
CA LYS A 87 5.37 0.46 -6.71
C LYS A 87 5.20 -0.36 -5.45
N SER A 88 3.94 -0.63 -5.09
CA SER A 88 3.57 -1.18 -3.79
C SER A 88 4.54 -2.33 -3.39
N PRO A 89 5.26 -2.22 -2.25
CA PRO A 89 6.38 -3.12 -1.98
C PRO A 89 5.96 -4.46 -1.37
N LYS A 90 4.70 -4.90 -1.55
CA LYS A 90 4.22 -6.19 -1.02
C LYS A 90 3.36 -6.90 -2.06
N SER A 91 3.70 -8.17 -2.31
CA SER A 91 2.89 -9.15 -3.05
C SER A 91 1.40 -8.94 -2.77
N LEU A 92 0.64 -8.53 -3.78
CA LEU A 92 -0.81 -8.48 -3.69
C LEU A 92 -1.30 -9.87 -3.32
N GLU A 93 -2.02 -9.96 -2.20
CA GLU A 93 -2.55 -11.21 -1.73
C GLU A 93 -3.92 -11.44 -2.37
N SER A 94 -4.07 -12.57 -3.06
CA SER A 94 -5.36 -13.00 -3.56
C SER A 94 -6.24 -13.44 -2.40
N LYS A 95 -7.37 -12.76 -2.21
CA LYS A 95 -8.33 -13.03 -1.14
C LYS A 95 -9.70 -13.34 -1.72
N LEU A 96 -10.48 -14.12 -0.97
CA LEU A 96 -11.85 -14.48 -1.32
C LEU A 96 -12.81 -13.64 -0.49
N PHE A 97 -13.73 -12.96 -1.17
CA PHE A 97 -14.73 -12.11 -0.55
C PHE A 97 -16.13 -12.63 -0.86
N THR A 98 -17.06 -12.47 0.09
CA THR A 98 -18.49 -12.58 -0.23
C THR A 98 -18.90 -11.45 -1.18
N PRO A 99 -20.04 -11.57 -1.89
CA PRO A 99 -20.48 -10.52 -2.78
C PRO A 99 -20.66 -9.17 -2.08
N GLU A 100 -21.22 -9.17 -0.87
CA GLU A 100 -21.40 -7.96 -0.07
C GLU A 100 -20.06 -7.27 0.23
N GLU A 101 -19.06 -8.04 0.69
CA GLU A 101 -17.73 -7.50 1.01
C GLU A 101 -17.03 -6.96 -0.23
N PHE A 102 -17.11 -7.67 -1.36
CA PHE A 102 -16.54 -7.24 -2.62
C PHE A 102 -17.15 -5.91 -3.08
N PHE A 103 -18.49 -5.80 -3.12
CA PHE A 103 -19.13 -4.57 -3.57
C PHE A 103 -19.01 -3.43 -2.56
N ARG A 104 -18.75 -3.72 -1.27
CA ARG A 104 -18.35 -2.70 -0.29
C ARG A 104 -16.97 -2.12 -0.63
N ILE A 105 -16.01 -2.97 -1.00
CA ILE A 105 -14.68 -2.53 -1.47
C ILE A 105 -14.83 -1.71 -2.75
N PHE A 106 -15.61 -2.19 -3.72
CA PHE A 106 -15.92 -1.46 -4.96
C PHE A 106 -16.45 -0.05 -4.67
N ASN A 107 -17.51 0.09 -3.88
CA ASN A 107 -18.11 1.40 -3.57
C ASN A 107 -17.11 2.33 -2.90
N ARG A 108 -16.31 1.81 -1.96
CA ARG A 108 -15.26 2.58 -1.31
C ARG A 108 -14.21 3.08 -2.30
N SER A 109 -13.82 2.26 -3.28
CA SER A 109 -12.88 2.68 -4.33
C SER A 109 -13.48 3.78 -5.21
N ILE A 110 -14.76 3.64 -5.62
CA ILE A 110 -15.45 4.69 -6.39
C ILE A 110 -15.52 6.01 -5.62
N ASP A 111 -15.86 5.97 -4.33
CA ASP A 111 -15.95 7.18 -3.51
C ASP A 111 -14.55 7.79 -3.27
N ALA A 112 -13.54 6.96 -3.01
CA ALA A 112 -12.15 7.42 -2.88
C ALA A 112 -11.61 8.09 -4.15
N PHE A 113 -12.07 7.67 -5.33
CA PHE A 113 -11.72 8.31 -6.59
C PHE A 113 -12.37 9.70 -6.73
N LYS A 114 -13.63 9.88 -6.29
CA LYS A 114 -14.29 11.19 -6.32
C LYS A 114 -13.59 12.23 -5.44
N ASP A 115 -13.08 11.77 -4.30
CA ASP A 115 -12.38 12.62 -3.32
C ASP A 115 -10.88 12.76 -3.64
N LEU A 116 -10.41 12.18 -4.75
CA LEU A 116 -9.00 12.20 -5.12
C LEU A 116 -8.62 13.55 -5.74
N ASP A 117 -8.05 14.45 -4.92
CA ASP A 117 -7.39 15.66 -5.42
C ASP A 117 -6.05 15.30 -6.08
N MET A 118 -6.07 15.05 -7.40
CA MET A 118 -4.88 14.74 -8.20
C MET A 118 -3.76 15.79 -8.09
N VAL A 119 -4.09 17.03 -7.73
CA VAL A 119 -3.15 18.15 -7.58
C VAL A 119 -2.45 18.16 -6.20
N SER A 120 -3.03 17.55 -5.17
CA SER A 120 -2.62 17.69 -3.75
C SER A 120 -1.83 16.49 -3.19
N SER A 121 -1.70 15.41 -3.97
CA SER A 121 -1.06 14.12 -3.61
C SER A 121 0.45 14.18 -3.29
N LYS A 122 1.03 15.37 -3.13
CA LYS A 122 2.46 15.61 -2.88
C LYS A 122 2.91 15.44 -1.42
N THR A 123 2.02 15.10 -0.48
CA THR A 123 2.29 15.37 0.95
C THR A 123 2.31 14.17 1.90
N SER A 124 1.85 12.97 1.53
CA SER A 124 1.84 11.82 2.43
C SER A 124 2.49 10.56 1.85
N GLU A 125 3.41 9.99 2.62
CA GLU A 125 4.17 8.78 2.26
C GLU A 125 3.30 7.53 2.37
N CYS A 126 3.39 6.65 1.38
CA CYS A 126 2.61 5.41 1.31
C CYS A 126 3.30 4.25 2.04
N VAL A 127 3.57 4.44 3.34
CA VAL A 127 4.22 3.44 4.19
C VAL A 127 3.26 2.97 5.28
N VAL A 128 2.88 1.69 5.21
CA VAL A 128 2.29 1.00 6.35
C VAL A 128 3.40 0.77 7.37
N SER A 129 3.44 1.55 8.45
CA SER A 129 4.40 1.34 9.54
C SER A 129 4.21 -0.07 10.13
N SER A 130 5.20 -0.94 9.95
CA SER A 130 5.20 -2.31 10.48
C SER A 130 5.45 -2.39 11.99
N THR A 131 5.29 -1.30 12.74
CA THR A 131 5.32 -1.34 14.19
C THR A 131 4.01 -1.97 14.66
N LEU A 132 3.99 -3.30 14.72
CA LEU A 132 3.33 -3.97 15.84
C LEU A 132 3.78 -3.20 17.08
N SER A 133 2.89 -2.44 17.72
CA SER A 133 3.15 -2.02 19.09
C SER A 133 3.54 -3.29 19.82
N PRO A 134 4.69 -3.34 20.51
CA PRO A 134 5.00 -4.51 21.30
C PRO A 134 3.78 -4.71 22.20
N GLU A 135 3.15 -5.88 22.06
CA GLU A 135 2.24 -6.39 23.07
C GLU A 135 2.95 -6.10 24.40
N LYS A 136 2.27 -5.48 25.36
CA LYS A 136 2.84 -5.27 26.68
C LYS A 136 3.00 -6.63 27.35
N ASP A 137 4.00 -7.38 26.90
CA ASP A 137 4.47 -8.56 27.57
C ASP A 137 5.18 -8.03 28.82
N SER A 138 4.46 -8.09 29.94
CA SER A 138 4.90 -7.62 31.25
C SER A 138 6.04 -8.45 31.85
N ARG A 139 6.91 -9.02 31.00
CA ARG A 139 8.06 -9.84 31.39
C ARG A 139 9.33 -9.47 30.64
N VAL A 140 9.60 -8.17 30.46
CA VAL A 140 10.98 -7.71 30.29
C VAL A 140 11.61 -7.64 31.68
N SER A 141 12.26 -8.72 32.11
CA SER A 141 13.21 -8.66 33.22
C SER A 141 14.31 -7.68 32.82
N VAL A 142 14.44 -6.60 33.59
CA VAL A 142 15.51 -5.61 33.52
C VAL A 142 16.86 -6.34 33.45
N THR A 143 17.48 -6.38 32.27
CA THR A 143 18.89 -6.76 32.20
C THR A 143 19.69 -5.62 32.80
N LYS A 144 20.29 -5.86 33.97
CA LYS A 144 21.21 -4.93 34.62
C LYS A 144 22.24 -4.42 33.60
N PRO A 145 22.58 -3.12 33.60
CA PRO A 145 23.69 -2.64 32.78
C PRO A 145 24.96 -3.40 33.18
N PHE A 146 25.63 -4.01 32.21
CA PHE A 146 26.99 -4.48 32.41
C PHE A 146 27.87 -3.26 32.68
N MET A 147 28.24 -3.05 33.94
CA MET A 147 29.26 -2.08 34.32
C MET A 147 30.62 -2.65 33.87
N LEU A 148 31.15 -2.13 32.76
CA LEU A 148 32.52 -2.41 32.38
C LEU A 148 33.46 -1.76 33.42
N PRO A 149 34.51 -2.45 33.89
CA PRO A 149 35.47 -1.86 34.81
C PRO A 149 36.20 -0.69 34.13
N PRO A 150 36.57 0.38 34.88
CA PRO A 150 37.21 1.55 34.31
C PRO A 150 38.57 1.18 33.72
N VAL A 151 38.76 1.46 32.44
CA VAL A 151 40.06 1.34 31.75
C VAL A 151 40.84 2.62 31.99
N ALA A 152 42.04 2.50 32.53
CA ALA A 152 42.95 3.63 32.74
C ALA A 152 43.41 4.21 31.40
N ALA A 153 43.02 5.45 31.10
CA ALA A 153 43.60 6.22 30.02
C ALA A 153 45.03 6.64 30.42
N SER A 154 46.03 6.00 29.82
CA SER A 154 47.42 6.43 29.96
C SER A 154 47.61 7.73 29.18
N SER A 155 47.96 8.81 29.91
CA SER A 155 48.25 10.13 29.37
C SER A 155 49.49 10.06 28.45
N LEU A 156 49.30 10.25 27.15
CA LEU A 156 50.41 10.50 26.23
C LEU A 156 50.91 11.93 26.48
N ARG A 157 52.05 12.00 27.16
CA ARG A 157 52.85 13.20 27.37
C ARG A 157 53.21 13.84 26.04
N ASN A 158 52.93 15.12 25.93
CA ASN A 158 53.38 16.00 24.86
C ASN A 158 54.83 16.42 25.17
N ASP A 159 55.81 15.71 24.60
CA ASP A 159 57.20 16.16 24.63
C ASP A 159 57.50 16.90 23.32
N SER A 160 57.50 18.23 23.43
CA SER A 160 57.97 19.14 22.40
C SER A 160 59.50 19.14 22.40
N SER A 161 60.15 18.76 21.30
CA SER A 161 61.56 19.08 21.06
C SER A 161 61.76 19.77 19.71
N SER A 162 61.90 21.09 19.78
CA SER A 162 62.52 21.94 18.77
C SER A 162 63.95 21.47 18.49
N SER A 163 64.32 21.35 17.21
CA SER A 163 65.72 21.48 16.74
C SER A 163 65.78 21.81 15.25
N ASN A 164 66.40 22.97 14.97
CA ASN A 164 66.78 23.50 13.67
C ASN A 164 67.82 22.61 12.95
N SER A 165 67.74 22.49 11.60
CA SER A 165 68.81 22.96 10.69
C SER A 165 68.55 22.66 9.20
N LYS A 166 68.59 23.74 8.41
CA LYS A 166 69.26 23.95 7.11
C LYS A 166 68.95 23.07 5.87
N TYR A 167 68.46 23.77 4.85
CA TYR A 167 68.64 23.63 3.40
C TYR A 167 69.73 22.66 2.90
N THR A 168 69.44 21.92 1.82
CA THR A 168 70.23 21.88 0.57
C THR A 168 69.35 21.31 -0.57
N TYR A 169 69.35 21.98 -1.72
CA TYR A 169 68.71 21.56 -3.00
C TYR A 169 69.43 20.36 -3.62
N LEU A 170 68.75 19.60 -4.50
CA LEU A 170 69.30 19.13 -5.78
C LEU A 170 68.20 18.47 -6.66
N ILE A 171 68.01 19.13 -7.82
CA ILE A 171 67.42 18.74 -9.12
C ILE A 171 65.96 18.26 -9.15
#